data_AF-A0AAP0NGQ6-F1
#
_entry.id   AF-A0AAP0NGQ6-F1
#
_cell.length_a   1.000
_cell.length_b   1.000
_cell.length_c   1.000
_cell.angle_alpha   90.00
_cell.angle_beta   90.00
_cell.angle_gamma   90.00
#
_symmetry.space_group_name_H-M   'P 1'
#
loop_
_entity.id
_entity.type
_entity.pdbx_description
1 polymer ?
#
loop_
_entity_poly.entity_id
_entity_poly.type
_entity_poly.pdbx_seq_one_letter_code
_entity_poly.pdbx_strand_id
1 'polypeptide(L)'
;MEFYLIWNKVLFNQHYELQQWSVMGTVKYIDSKHYFVPEGNAAIEIVSGVSAGIQTATMLTEGSTYNLEFTLGDAKDSCVGDFVIGAYAGPTFQDFILQNNGTGSAKKLYMTFKADSSPTPISFLNHTTSQTKEGAVLWSHT
;
A
#
# COMPACT_ATOMS: atom_id res chain seq x y z
N MET A 1 -12.94 0.23 -10.75
CA MET A 1 -11.52 0.49 -11.02
C MET A 1 -10.76 -0.32 -9.97
N GLU A 2 -10.14 -1.41 -10.41
CA GLU A 2 -9.65 -2.51 -9.58
C GLU A 2 -8.11 -2.47 -9.53
N PHE A 3 -7.53 -2.56 -8.33
CA PHE A 3 -6.08 -2.45 -8.11
C PHE A 3 -5.58 -3.27 -6.93
N TYR A 4 -4.43 -3.90 -7.08
CA TYR A 4 -4.01 -4.96 -6.19
C TYR A 4 -2.62 -4.70 -5.62
N LEU A 5 -2.49 -4.96 -4.33
CA LEU A 5 -1.23 -5.01 -3.61
C LEU A 5 -0.86 -6.46 -3.40
N ILE A 6 0.37 -6.76 -3.79
CA ILE A 6 0.93 -8.09 -3.69
C ILE A 6 2.14 -7.92 -2.83
N TRP A 7 2.05 -8.40 -1.61
CA TRP A 7 3.12 -8.13 -0.68
C TRP A 7 4.26 -9.12 -0.92
N ASN A 8 5.34 -8.61 -1.51
CA ASN A 8 6.64 -9.25 -1.49
C ASN A 8 7.26 -8.99 -0.11
N LYS A 9 7.03 -9.91 0.82
CA LYS A 9 8.00 -10.31 1.84
C LYS A 9 8.67 -9.16 2.63
N VAL A 10 8.06 -8.69 3.73
CA VAL A 10 8.86 -8.49 4.95
C VAL A 10 9.25 -9.90 5.36
N LEU A 11 10.55 -10.15 5.50
CA LEU A 11 11.07 -11.43 5.98
C LEU A 11 10.53 -11.72 7.39
N PHE A 12 9.33 -12.30 7.45
CA PHE A 12 8.92 -13.14 8.56
C PHE A 12 9.26 -14.57 8.18
N ASN A 13 10.26 -15.09 8.86
CA ASN A 13 10.45 -16.51 8.95
C ASN A 13 9.15 -17.11 9.51
N GLN A 14 8.50 -17.98 8.73
CA GLN A 14 7.41 -18.90 9.10
C GLN A 14 5.94 -18.36 9.08
N HIS A 15 5.20 -18.82 8.07
CA HIS A 15 3.81 -19.35 8.12
C HIS A 15 2.69 -18.60 8.88
N TYR A 16 2.53 -17.28 8.80
CA TYR A 16 1.28 -16.61 9.27
C TYR A 16 0.92 -15.39 8.41
N GLU A 17 0.51 -15.64 7.17
CA GLU A 17 0.23 -14.63 6.14
C GLU A 17 -1.14 -13.94 6.35
N LEU A 18 -1.27 -13.16 7.44
CA LEU A 18 -2.23 -12.05 7.69
C LEU A 18 -2.73 -11.95 9.14
N GLN A 19 -2.34 -12.83 10.07
CA GLN A 19 -2.84 -12.79 11.45
C GLN A 19 -2.56 -11.48 12.22
N GLN A 20 -1.70 -10.59 11.70
CA GLN A 20 -1.36 -9.30 12.32
C GLN A 20 -1.85 -8.06 11.54
N TRP A 21 -2.46 -8.21 10.36
CA TRP A 21 -2.94 -7.05 9.60
C TRP A 21 -4.42 -6.80 9.86
N SER A 22 -4.75 -5.56 10.21
CA SER A 22 -6.12 -5.05 10.29
C SER A 22 -6.53 -4.41 8.96
N VAL A 23 -7.76 -4.69 8.55
CA VAL A 23 -8.38 -4.11 7.37
C VAL A 23 -9.02 -2.76 7.71
N MET A 24 -8.83 -1.78 6.83
CA MET A 24 -9.48 -0.48 6.88
C MET A 24 -10.34 -0.31 5.62
N GLY A 25 -11.64 -0.07 5.76
CA GLY A 25 -12.54 0.09 4.61
C GLY A 25 -12.69 -1.19 3.78
N THR A 26 -12.84 -1.03 2.47
CA THR A 26 -13.13 -2.16 1.55
C THR A 26 -11.86 -2.65 0.87
N VAL A 27 -11.46 -3.87 1.21
CA VAL A 27 -10.41 -4.64 0.55
C VAL A 27 -10.98 -5.98 0.12
N LYS A 28 -10.52 -6.50 -1.02
CA LYS A 28 -10.87 -7.84 -1.49
C LYS A 28 -9.65 -8.74 -1.45
N TYR A 29 -9.89 -10.04 -1.35
CA TYR A 29 -8.88 -11.06 -1.55
C TYR A 29 -9.03 -11.59 -2.98
N ILE A 30 -7.92 -11.74 -3.70
CA ILE A 30 -7.89 -12.37 -5.02
C ILE A 30 -6.89 -13.49 -5.09
N ASP A 31 -7.17 -14.45 -5.97
CA ASP A 31 -6.33 -15.62 -6.18
C ASP A 31 -5.69 -15.61 -7.58
N SER A 32 -4.59 -16.36 -7.71
CA SER A 32 -3.83 -16.51 -8.95
C SER A 32 -4.52 -17.35 -10.03
N LYS A 33 -5.68 -17.97 -9.74
CA LYS A 33 -6.44 -18.74 -10.73
C LYS A 33 -7.28 -17.83 -11.62
N HIS A 34 -7.74 -16.69 -11.08
CA HIS A 34 -8.60 -15.76 -11.78
C HIS A 34 -7.90 -14.44 -12.13
N TYR A 35 -6.83 -14.09 -11.42
CA TYR A 35 -6.17 -12.79 -11.49
C TYR A 35 -4.66 -12.92 -11.66
N PHE A 36 -4.01 -11.85 -12.15
CA PHE A 36 -2.56 -11.77 -12.17
C PHE A 36 -2.03 -11.51 -10.75
N VAL A 37 -1.30 -12.50 -10.23
CA VAL A 37 -0.62 -12.43 -8.92
C VAL A 37 0.89 -12.70 -9.14
N PRO A 38 1.76 -11.67 -9.18
CA PRO A 38 3.22 -11.74 -9.29
C PRO A 38 3.93 -12.69 -8.33
N GLU A 39 3.36 -12.98 -7.16
CA GLU A 39 3.97 -13.89 -6.21
C GLU A 39 2.95 -14.65 -5.36
N GLY A 40 3.19 -15.95 -5.17
CA GLY A 40 2.34 -16.79 -4.34
C GLY A 40 0.99 -17.14 -4.99
N ASN A 41 0.00 -17.43 -4.15
CA ASN A 41 -1.32 -17.89 -4.59
C ASN A 41 -2.38 -16.79 -4.57
N ALA A 42 -2.11 -15.66 -3.92
CA ALA A 42 -3.12 -14.64 -3.68
C ALA A 42 -2.54 -13.25 -3.35
N ALA A 43 -3.42 -12.26 -3.39
CA ALA A 43 -3.13 -10.86 -3.15
C ALA A 43 -4.32 -10.14 -2.50
N ILE A 44 -4.09 -8.91 -2.03
CA ILE A 44 -5.15 -8.04 -1.51
C ILE A 44 -5.42 -6.91 -2.50
N GLU A 45 -6.66 -6.76 -2.93
CA GLU A 45 -7.14 -5.60 -3.69
C GLU A 45 -7.54 -4.48 -2.75
N ILE A 46 -6.91 -3.31 -2.85
CA ILE A 46 -7.40 -2.10 -2.18
C ILE A 46 -8.25 -1.33 -3.19
N VAL A 47 -9.54 -1.26 -2.93
CA VAL A 47 -10.50 -0.71 -3.89
C VAL A 47 -10.32 0.81 -4.00
N SER A 48 -10.12 1.29 -5.23
CA SER A 48 -10.02 2.73 -5.53
C SER A 48 -11.34 3.47 -5.35
N GLY A 49 -11.28 4.77 -5.06
CA GLY A 49 -12.47 5.63 -4.91
C GLY A 49 -13.15 5.60 -3.53
N VAL A 50 -12.69 4.76 -2.60
CA VAL A 50 -13.07 4.78 -1.18
C VAL A 50 -11.82 4.80 -0.32
N SER A 51 -11.89 5.39 0.88
CA SER A 51 -10.80 5.28 1.85
C SER A 51 -10.69 3.82 2.31
N ALA A 52 -9.64 3.14 1.84
CA ALA A 52 -9.40 1.74 2.12
C ALA A 52 -7.91 1.47 2.32
N GLY A 53 -7.59 0.41 3.05
CA GLY A 53 -6.23 0.16 3.47
C GLY A 53 -6.04 -1.09 4.29
N ILE A 54 -4.78 -1.35 4.62
CA ILE A 54 -4.37 -2.34 5.61
C ILE A 54 -3.35 -1.72 6.55
N GLN A 55 -3.37 -2.13 7.82
CA GLN A 55 -2.40 -1.67 8.82
C GLN A 55 -1.95 -2.81 9.73
N THR A 56 -0.74 -2.70 10.26
CA THR A 56 -0.18 -3.59 11.28
C THR A 56 0.72 -2.78 12.22
N ALA A 57 1.20 -3.41 13.27
CA ALA A 57 2.23 -2.86 14.15
C ALA A 57 3.31 -3.94 14.38
N THR A 58 4.57 -3.58 14.12
CA THR A 58 5.70 -4.52 14.16
C THR A 58 6.71 -4.14 15.26
N MET A 59 7.28 -5.13 15.92
CA MET A 59 8.29 -4.90 16.96
C MET A 59 9.65 -4.61 16.32
N LEU A 60 10.01 -3.33 16.21
CA LEU A 60 11.30 -2.87 15.72
C LEU A 60 12.13 -2.23 16.82
N THR A 61 13.44 -2.09 16.59
CA THR A 61 14.33 -1.37 17.50
C THR A 61 14.23 0.12 17.21
N GLU A 62 13.73 0.88 18.20
CA GLU A 62 13.68 2.34 18.13
C GLU A 62 15.06 2.92 17.80
N GLY A 63 15.10 3.90 16.90
CA GLY A 63 16.32 4.52 16.43
C GLY A 63 17.00 3.82 15.26
N SER A 64 16.57 2.60 14.89
CA SER A 64 17.16 1.84 13.78
C SER A 64 16.48 2.14 12.45
N THR A 65 17.23 2.04 11.35
CA THR A 65 16.74 2.25 9.98
C THR A 65 16.41 0.92 9.32
N TYR A 66 15.27 0.86 8.63
CA TYR A 66 14.74 -0.31 7.95
C TYR A 66 14.27 0.05 6.54
N ASN A 67 14.12 -0.97 5.68
CA ASN A 67 13.46 -0.85 4.38
C ASN A 67 12.14 -1.62 4.44
N LEU A 68 11.03 -0.94 4.15
CA LEU A 68 9.74 -1.55 3.86
C LEU A 68 9.71 -1.93 2.38
N GLU A 69 9.71 -3.22 2.08
CA GLU A 69 9.60 -3.75 0.71
C GLU A 69 8.19 -4.29 0.45
N PHE A 70 7.65 -4.04 -0.75
CA PHE A 70 6.34 -4.53 -1.17
C PHE A 70 6.24 -4.59 -2.69
N THR A 71 5.19 -5.23 -3.24
CA THR A 71 4.88 -5.20 -4.68
C THR A 71 3.51 -4.58 -4.92
N LEU A 72 3.45 -3.71 -5.91
CA LEU A 72 2.22 -3.05 -6.34
C LEU A 72 1.92 -3.49 -7.78
N GLY A 73 0.67 -3.86 -8.07
CA GLY A 73 0.32 -4.41 -9.36
C GLY A 73 -1.13 -4.24 -9.81
N ASP A 74 -1.35 -4.57 -11.07
CA ASP A 74 -2.63 -4.70 -11.74
C ASP A 74 -2.99 -6.20 -11.85
N ALA A 75 -4.25 -6.57 -11.60
CA ALA A 75 -4.67 -7.96 -11.65
C ALA A 75 -5.10 -8.47 -13.03
N LYS A 76 -4.98 -7.68 -14.09
CA LYS A 76 -5.35 -8.12 -15.45
C LYS A 76 -6.86 -8.34 -15.60
N ASP A 77 -7.66 -7.42 -15.09
CA ASP A 77 -9.13 -7.44 -15.17
C ASP A 77 -9.70 -6.42 -16.18
N SER A 78 -8.86 -5.89 -17.07
CA SER A 78 -9.17 -4.85 -18.06
C SER A 78 -9.49 -3.46 -17.51
N CYS A 79 -9.42 -3.24 -16.19
CA CYS A 79 -9.50 -1.89 -15.64
C CYS A 79 -8.29 -1.03 -16.05
N VAL A 80 -8.55 0.22 -16.44
CA VAL A 80 -7.51 1.20 -16.77
C VAL A 80 -7.66 2.41 -15.84
N GLY A 81 -6.54 2.90 -15.32
CA GLY A 81 -6.51 4.07 -14.46
C GLY A 81 -5.22 4.17 -13.65
N ASP A 82 -5.01 5.31 -13.01
CA ASP A 82 -3.90 5.49 -12.08
C ASP A 82 -4.36 5.12 -10.66
N PHE A 83 -3.50 4.43 -9.93
CA PHE A 83 -3.69 4.12 -8.52
C PHE A 83 -2.58 4.71 -7.69
N VAL A 84 -2.97 5.38 -6.61
CA VAL A 84 -2.05 5.93 -5.63
C VAL A 84 -2.22 5.16 -4.32
N ILE A 85 -1.11 4.64 -3.81
CA ILE A 85 -1.07 4.05 -2.48
C ILE A 85 -0.06 4.79 -1.61
N GLY A 86 -0.51 5.27 -0.46
CA GLY A 86 0.37 5.80 0.58
C GLY A 86 0.89 4.65 1.43
N ALA A 87 2.21 4.52 1.54
CA ALA A 87 2.85 3.66 2.52
C ALA A 87 3.30 4.50 3.73
N TYR A 88 2.97 4.04 4.94
CA TYR A 88 3.34 4.68 6.19
C TYR A 88 4.12 3.70 7.06
N ALA A 89 5.20 4.17 7.70
CA ALA A 89 5.97 3.42 8.68
C ALA A 89 6.46 4.38 9.77
N GLY A 90 5.86 4.29 10.96
CA GLY A 90 6.02 5.30 12.02
C GLY A 90 5.69 6.71 11.48
N PRO A 91 6.61 7.68 11.54
CA PRO A 91 6.40 9.04 11.06
C PRO A 91 6.75 9.20 9.57
N THR A 92 7.30 8.16 8.94
CA THR A 92 7.71 8.21 7.52
C THR A 92 6.52 7.84 6.64
N PHE A 93 6.29 8.60 5.58
CA PHE A 93 5.27 8.31 4.58
C PHE A 93 5.78 8.55 3.16
N GLN A 94 5.28 7.76 2.20
CA GLN A 94 5.55 7.94 0.78
C GLN A 94 4.38 7.45 -0.07
N ASP A 95 3.96 8.27 -1.04
CA ASP A 95 2.98 7.88 -2.05
C ASP A 95 3.66 7.16 -3.21
N PHE A 96 3.05 6.08 -3.67
CA PHE A 96 3.47 5.30 -4.83
C PHE A 96 2.36 5.26 -5.87
N ILE A 97 2.72 5.52 -7.12
CA ILE A 97 1.78 5.57 -8.24
C ILE A 97 2.00 4.35 -9.14
N LEU A 98 0.93 3.62 -9.42
CA LEU A 98 0.87 2.59 -10.44
C LEU A 98 -0.08 3.02 -11.56
N GLN A 99 0.45 3.10 -12.78
CA GLN A 99 -0.38 3.24 -13.96
C GLN A 99 -0.88 1.86 -14.38
N ASN A 100 -2.20 1.67 -14.35
CA ASN A 100 -2.84 0.42 -14.73
C ASN A 100 -3.35 0.49 -16.17
N ASN A 101 -2.93 -0.46 -17.00
CA ASN A 101 -3.39 -0.66 -18.38
C ASN A 101 -4.27 -1.91 -18.55
N GLY A 102 -4.61 -2.61 -17.47
CA GLY A 102 -5.50 -3.78 -17.41
C GLY A 102 -4.88 -5.07 -17.94
N THR A 103 -3.56 -5.13 -18.15
CA THR A 103 -2.86 -6.26 -18.78
C THR A 103 -2.11 -7.19 -17.83
N GLY A 104 -2.08 -6.87 -16.54
CA GLY A 104 -1.33 -7.59 -15.53
C GLY A 104 0.12 -7.15 -15.50
N SER A 105 0.45 -6.22 -14.60
CA SER A 105 1.82 -5.77 -14.38
C SER A 105 2.08 -5.57 -12.90
N ALA A 106 3.35 -5.64 -12.50
CA ALA A 106 3.74 -5.47 -11.11
C ALA A 106 5.12 -4.85 -10.97
N LYS A 107 5.33 -4.09 -9.90
CA LYS A 107 6.60 -3.45 -9.56
C LYS A 107 6.95 -3.71 -8.11
N LYS A 108 8.18 -4.17 -7.85
CA LYS A 108 8.76 -4.18 -6.49
C LYS A 108 9.13 -2.76 -6.12
N LEU A 109 8.75 -2.35 -4.92
CA LEU A 109 8.93 -1.01 -4.39
C LEU A 109 9.52 -1.11 -2.98
N TYR A 110 10.20 -0.04 -2.57
CA TYR A 110 10.78 0.04 -1.24
C TYR A 110 10.66 1.46 -0.68
N MET A 111 10.56 1.56 0.64
CA MET A 111 10.60 2.81 1.40
C MET A 111 11.54 2.64 2.59
N THR A 112 12.58 3.47 2.69
CA THR A 112 13.46 3.50 3.85
C THR A 112 12.82 4.35 4.95
N PHE A 113 12.78 3.84 6.18
CA PHE A 113 12.24 4.55 7.34
C PHE A 113 13.08 4.28 8.59
N LYS A 114 13.02 5.20 9.56
CA LYS A 114 13.62 5.02 10.88
C LYS A 114 12.50 4.74 11.89
N ALA A 115 12.62 3.66 12.64
CA ALA A 115 11.65 3.33 13.69
C ALA A 115 11.76 4.35 14.83
N ASP A 116 10.66 4.98 15.20
CA ASP A 116 10.55 5.98 16.28
C ASP A 116 9.84 5.43 17.54
N SER A 117 9.33 4.21 17.45
CA SER A 117 8.50 3.57 18.46
C SER A 117 8.57 2.04 18.33
N SER A 118 8.30 1.32 19.42
CA SER A 118 8.16 -0.14 19.41
C SER A 118 6.90 -0.53 20.20
N PRO A 119 5.83 -1.04 19.55
CA PRO A 119 5.76 -1.41 18.14
C PRO A 119 5.68 -0.20 17.18
N THR A 120 6.30 -0.31 16.01
CA THR A 120 6.21 0.67 14.92
C THR A 120 4.97 0.36 14.05
N PRO A 121 4.02 1.30 13.88
CA PRO A 121 2.88 1.12 12.99
C PRO A 121 3.31 1.15 11.53
N ILE A 122 2.72 0.26 10.71
CA ILE A 122 2.92 0.22 9.26
C ILE A 122 1.55 0.14 8.59
N SER A 123 1.28 0.96 7.58
CA SER A 123 0.03 0.91 6.82
C SER A 123 0.21 1.19 5.33
N PHE A 124 -0.72 0.66 4.54
CA PHE A 124 -0.91 0.97 3.14
C PHE A 124 -2.33 1.49 2.97
N LEU A 125 -2.47 2.74 2.51
CA LEU A 125 -3.76 3.42 2.43
C LEU A 125 -3.96 3.99 1.02
N ASN A 126 -5.13 3.70 0.45
CA ASN A 126 -5.63 4.40 -0.73
C ASN A 126 -6.44 5.60 -0.24
N HIS A 127 -5.92 6.80 -0.48
CA HIS A 127 -6.64 8.04 -0.19
C HIS A 127 -7.30 8.56 -1.47
N THR A 128 -8.62 8.78 -1.44
CA THR A 128 -9.27 9.69 -2.38
C THR A 128 -8.61 11.05 -2.21
N THR A 129 -7.94 11.57 -3.24
CA THR A 129 -7.23 12.86 -3.19
C THR A 129 -8.16 13.97 -2.70
N SER A 130 -7.97 14.35 -1.44
CA SER A 130 -8.05 15.74 -0.98
C SER A 130 -6.76 16.01 -0.21
N GLN A 131 -5.64 15.93 -0.91
CA GLN A 131 -4.44 16.63 -0.46
C GLN A 131 -4.64 18.13 -0.74
N THR A 132 -5.47 18.81 0.04
CA THR A 132 -5.17 20.22 0.32
C THR A 132 -4.04 20.20 1.35
N LYS A 133 -2.79 20.17 0.86
CA LYS A 133 -1.69 20.67 1.68
C LYS A 133 -2.03 22.13 1.96
N GLU A 134 -2.33 22.46 3.21
CA GLU A 134 -2.31 23.83 3.68
C GLU A 134 -0.93 24.43 3.36
N GLY A 135 -0.92 25.48 2.54
CA GLY A 135 0.29 26.24 2.25
C GLY A 135 0.23 27.05 0.96
N ALA A 136 -0.36 28.26 1.06
CA ALA A 136 -0.22 29.42 0.16
C ALA A 136 -1.06 29.48 -1.13
N VAL A 137 -2.22 30.14 -1.06
CA VAL A 137 -2.50 31.38 -1.82
C VAL A 137 -3.34 32.30 -0.92
N LEU A 138 -2.70 33.29 -0.29
CA LEU A 138 -3.38 34.55 0.00
C LEU A 138 -3.32 35.37 -1.29
N TRP A 139 -4.47 35.92 -1.68
CA TRP A 139 -4.76 37.15 -2.44
C TRP A 139 -5.95 36.90 -3.39
N SER A 140 -7.13 37.39 -3.01
CA SER A 140 -8.11 37.85 -3.99
C SER A 140 -8.56 39.25 -3.58
N HIS A 141 -8.11 40.25 -4.34
CA HIS A 141 -8.75 41.56 -4.36
C HIS A 141 -10.11 41.41 -5.07
N THR A 142 -11.16 41.89 -4.41
CA THR A 142 -12.25 42.63 -5.05
C THR A 142 -12.66 43.74 -4.10
#